data_AF-A0A974WLL6-F1
#
_entry.id   AF-A0A974WLL6-F1
#
_cell.length_a   1.000
_cell.length_b   1.000
_cell.length_c   1.000
_cell.angle_alpha   90.00
_cell.angle_beta   90.00
_cell.angle_gamma   90.00
#
_symmetry.space_group_name_H-M   'P 1'
#
loop_
_entity.id
_entity.type
_entity.pdbx_description
1 polymer ?
#
loop_
_entity_poly.entity_id
_entity_poly.type
_entity_poly.pdbx_seq_one_letter_code
_entity_poly.pdbx_strand_id
1 'polypeptide(L)'
;MRYLLISCIILSTNSLSLAQSNGWQQKIAAIEKEFQQCMSSENKNTCQGYIGMAMQEVYKSSDLKDPASNEYLSFSEIKRLVKESDKWQMVGHAYDQEALKKAQSMANEGKPVVAVFTGDTDAETHVSLILPGDLAASGSWGMRVPDVTAFFTHNPSSSFSKKSMSYAYTKKMTLQIVLYAKK
;
A
#
# COMPACT_ATOMS: atom_id res chain seq x y z
N MET A 1 2.13 69.15 -21.45
CA MET A 1 2.87 67.93 -21.04
C MET A 1 2.21 67.35 -19.79
N ARG A 2 1.49 66.25 -19.92
CA ARG A 2 1.01 65.44 -18.79
C ARG A 2 1.35 63.99 -19.10
N TYR A 3 2.21 63.41 -18.27
CA TYR A 3 2.71 62.04 -18.39
C TYR A 3 1.63 61.04 -17.96
N LEU A 4 1.38 60.02 -18.79
CA LEU A 4 0.58 58.84 -18.45
C LEU A 4 1.51 57.82 -17.77
N LEU A 5 1.30 57.55 -16.48
CA LEU A 5 1.90 56.43 -15.76
C LEU A 5 0.95 55.24 -15.86
N ILE A 6 1.33 54.25 -16.68
CA ILE A 6 0.65 52.95 -16.75
C ILE A 6 1.26 52.07 -15.65
N SER A 7 0.51 51.90 -14.55
CA SER A 7 0.89 51.01 -13.45
C SER A 7 0.50 49.58 -13.82
N CYS A 8 1.49 48.76 -14.15
CA CYS A 8 1.31 47.34 -14.46
C CYS A 8 1.19 46.55 -13.16
N ILE A 9 -0.04 46.19 -12.77
CA ILE A 9 -0.29 45.34 -11.60
C ILE A 9 -0.09 43.88 -12.02
N ILE A 10 1.06 43.32 -11.68
CA ILE A 10 1.35 41.90 -11.85
C ILE A 10 0.62 41.15 -10.71
N LEU A 11 -0.56 40.60 -11.02
CA LEU A 11 -1.23 39.64 -10.15
C LEU A 11 -0.46 38.32 -10.22
N SER A 12 0.51 38.15 -9.33
CA SER A 12 1.12 36.85 -9.06
C SER A 12 0.07 35.97 -8.37
N THR A 13 -0.66 35.19 -9.16
CA THR A 13 -1.45 34.08 -8.63
C THR A 13 -0.48 33.04 -8.11
N ASN A 14 -0.31 32.98 -6.79
CA ASN A 14 0.26 31.82 -6.13
C ASN A 14 -0.70 30.66 -6.39
N SER A 15 -0.40 29.85 -7.41
CA SER A 15 -1.02 28.55 -7.60
C SER A 15 -0.55 27.66 -6.44
N LEU A 16 -1.25 27.73 -5.30
CA LEU A 16 -1.16 26.67 -4.30
C LEU A 16 -1.66 25.39 -4.99
N SER A 17 -0.71 24.56 -5.39
CA SER A 17 -0.91 23.20 -5.85
C SER A 17 -1.89 22.48 -4.93
N LEU A 18 -3.00 22.01 -5.50
CA LEU A 18 -3.93 21.07 -4.92
C LEU A 18 -3.22 19.73 -4.67
N ALA A 19 -2.37 19.67 -3.64
CA ALA A 19 -1.92 18.42 -3.04
C ALA A 19 -2.85 18.08 -1.86
N GLN A 20 -4.16 18.12 -2.10
CA GLN A 20 -5.12 17.49 -1.21
C GLN A 20 -4.99 15.98 -1.43
N SER A 21 -4.00 15.38 -0.77
CA SER A 21 -4.00 13.95 -0.51
C SER A 21 -5.39 13.60 0.03
N ASN A 22 -6.08 12.67 -0.61
CA ASN A 22 -7.50 12.31 -0.47
C ASN A 22 -7.89 11.73 0.91
N GLY A 23 -7.27 12.21 1.98
CA GLY A 23 -7.49 11.88 3.39
C GLY A 23 -6.93 10.52 3.82
N TRP A 24 -6.84 9.56 2.90
CA TRP A 24 -6.45 8.19 3.23
C TRP A 24 -5.03 8.11 3.80
N GLN A 25 -4.09 8.97 3.38
CA GLN A 25 -2.71 8.96 3.88
C GLN A 25 -2.66 9.19 5.40
N GLN A 26 -3.44 10.15 5.90
CA GLN A 26 -3.54 10.42 7.34
C GLN A 26 -4.20 9.25 8.07
N LYS A 27 -5.23 8.65 7.45
CA LYS A 27 -5.93 7.50 8.03
C LYS A 27 -5.06 6.25 8.12
N ILE A 28 -4.28 5.93 7.09
CA ILE A 28 -3.38 4.78 7.16
C ILE A 28 -2.24 5.00 8.15
N ALA A 29 -1.81 6.26 8.37
CA ALA A 29 -0.87 6.58 9.43
C ALA A 29 -1.49 6.44 10.83
N ALA A 30 -2.81 6.66 10.97
CA ALA A 30 -3.53 6.32 12.20
C ALA A 30 -3.64 4.80 12.39
N ILE A 31 -3.99 4.06 11.34
CA ILE A 31 -4.04 2.58 11.32
C ILE A 31 -2.67 1.98 11.71
N GLU A 32 -1.55 2.57 11.24
CA GLU A 32 -0.20 2.17 11.65
C GLU A 32 0.01 2.28 13.17
N LYS A 33 -0.44 3.39 13.78
CA LYS A 33 -0.34 3.59 15.23
C LYS A 33 -1.25 2.64 16.00
N GLU A 34 -2.47 2.45 15.53
CA GLU A 34 -3.42 1.49 16.10
C GLU A 34 -2.86 0.06 16.03
N PHE A 35 -2.19 -0.31 14.91
CA PHE A 35 -1.52 -1.61 14.78
C PHE A 35 -0.42 -1.77 15.84
N GLN A 36 0.45 -0.77 15.99
CA GLN A 36 1.53 -0.79 16.98
C GLN A 36 1.00 -0.93 18.42
N GLN A 37 -0.10 -0.24 18.73
CA GLN A 37 -0.79 -0.36 20.01
C GLN A 37 -1.41 -1.75 20.20
N CYS A 38 -2.10 -2.27 19.17
CA CYS A 38 -2.69 -3.60 19.18
C CYS A 38 -1.63 -4.67 19.48
N MET A 39 -0.45 -4.57 18.85
CA MET A 39 0.66 -5.50 19.05
C MET A 39 1.31 -5.43 20.44
N SER A 40 0.96 -4.43 21.25
CA SER A 40 1.35 -4.32 22.66
C SER A 40 0.33 -4.95 23.61
N SER A 41 -0.84 -5.36 23.11
CA SER A 41 -1.87 -6.05 23.89
C SER A 41 -1.53 -7.53 24.13
N GLU A 42 -2.27 -8.17 25.04
CA GLU A 42 -2.15 -9.61 25.32
C GLU A 42 -2.61 -10.47 24.12
N ASN A 43 -3.56 -9.98 23.32
CA ASN A 43 -4.20 -10.73 22.23
C ASN A 43 -3.66 -10.33 20.84
N LYS A 44 -2.34 -10.38 20.65
CA LYS A 44 -1.66 -9.91 19.42
C LYS A 44 -2.13 -10.59 18.12
N ASN A 45 -2.69 -11.80 18.22
CA ASN A 45 -3.18 -12.54 17.05
C ASN A 45 -4.34 -11.83 16.35
N THR A 46 -5.10 -10.97 17.03
CA THR A 46 -6.20 -10.20 16.43
C THR A 46 -5.73 -9.02 15.59
N CYS A 47 -4.44 -8.65 15.66
CA CYS A 47 -3.87 -7.50 14.96
C CYS A 47 -3.53 -7.78 13.49
N GLN A 48 -3.80 -8.98 12.98
CA GLN A 48 -3.41 -9.37 11.62
C GLN A 48 -4.32 -8.77 10.53
N GLY A 49 -5.49 -8.25 10.90
CA GLY A 49 -6.47 -7.66 9.98
C GLY A 49 -6.17 -6.25 9.46
N TYR A 50 -5.06 -5.63 9.88
CA TYR A 50 -4.81 -4.20 9.62
C TYR A 50 -4.54 -3.88 8.14
N ILE A 51 -4.08 -4.85 7.34
CA ILE A 51 -4.00 -4.67 5.87
C ILE A 51 -5.40 -4.50 5.26
N GLY A 52 -6.40 -5.23 5.75
CA GLY A 52 -7.79 -5.06 5.33
C GLY A 52 -8.35 -3.68 5.69
N MET A 53 -8.03 -3.18 6.88
CA MET A 53 -8.39 -1.81 7.30
C MET A 53 -7.75 -0.76 6.39
N ALA A 54 -6.45 -0.90 6.10
CA ALA A 54 -5.77 0.02 5.19
C ALA A 54 -6.38 -0.02 3.78
N MET A 55 -6.71 -1.20 3.27
CA MET A 55 -7.35 -1.36 1.97
C MET A 55 -8.73 -0.70 1.92
N GLN A 56 -9.54 -0.86 2.97
CA GLN A 56 -10.83 -0.19 3.11
C GLN A 56 -10.67 1.33 3.06
N GLU A 57 -9.62 1.89 3.64
CA GLU A 57 -9.43 3.34 3.63
C GLU A 57 -8.88 3.89 2.31
N VAL A 58 -7.94 3.18 1.68
CA VAL A 58 -7.33 3.60 0.41
C VAL A 58 -8.28 3.41 -0.76
N TYR A 59 -8.93 2.24 -0.84
CA TYR A 59 -9.68 1.80 -2.02
C TYR A 59 -11.20 1.72 -1.79
N LYS A 60 -11.69 1.99 -0.57
CA LYS A 60 -13.11 1.85 -0.21
C LYS A 60 -13.67 0.44 -0.49
N SER A 61 -12.80 -0.57 -0.40
CA SER A 61 -13.12 -1.99 -0.63
C SER A 61 -12.99 -2.79 0.65
N SER A 62 -14.00 -3.63 0.90
CA SER A 62 -14.06 -4.55 2.03
C SER A 62 -13.72 -6.00 1.62
N ASP A 63 -13.04 -6.20 0.50
CA ASP A 63 -12.77 -7.54 -0.05
C ASP A 63 -11.87 -8.41 0.86
N LEU A 64 -11.12 -7.79 1.77
CA LEU A 64 -10.30 -8.48 2.79
C LEU A 64 -11.02 -8.57 4.14
N LYS A 65 -12.36 -8.59 4.11
CA LYS A 65 -13.22 -8.75 5.28
C LYS A 65 -14.06 -9.99 5.10
N ASP A 66 -14.07 -10.86 6.10
CA ASP A 66 -14.94 -12.03 6.10
C ASP A 66 -16.41 -11.57 6.20
N PRO A 67 -17.30 -11.99 5.29
CA PRO A 67 -18.68 -11.54 5.28
C PRO A 67 -19.52 -12.14 6.42
N ALA A 68 -19.10 -13.26 7.01
CA ALA A 68 -19.84 -13.94 8.08
C ALA A 68 -19.45 -13.40 9.46
N SER A 69 -18.16 -13.24 9.75
CA SER A 69 -17.69 -12.70 11.04
C SER A 69 -17.60 -11.18 11.07
N ASN A 70 -17.58 -10.53 9.89
CA ASN A 70 -17.33 -9.09 9.76
C ASN A 70 -15.96 -8.69 10.35
N GLU A 71 -14.99 -9.62 10.37
CA GLU A 71 -13.60 -9.38 10.76
C GLU A 71 -12.70 -9.28 9.53
N TYR A 72 -11.57 -8.57 9.66
CA TYR A 72 -10.58 -8.49 8.59
C TYR A 72 -9.68 -9.72 8.58
N LEU A 73 -9.36 -10.19 7.38
CA LEU A 73 -8.56 -11.39 7.14
C LEU A 73 -7.10 -11.23 7.61
N SER A 74 -6.54 -12.30 8.16
CA SER A 74 -5.11 -12.45 8.45
C SER A 74 -4.26 -12.57 7.17
N PHE A 75 -2.93 -12.50 7.29
CA PHE A 75 -2.03 -12.63 6.14
C PHE A 75 -2.14 -13.97 5.40
N SER A 76 -2.31 -15.08 6.13
CA SER A 76 -2.49 -16.41 5.53
C SER A 76 -3.83 -16.52 4.81
N GLU A 77 -4.89 -15.95 5.38
CA GLU A 77 -6.21 -15.90 4.76
C GLU A 77 -6.24 -15.01 3.52
N ILE A 78 -5.58 -13.85 3.55
CA ILE A 78 -5.42 -12.99 2.37
C ILE A 78 -4.68 -13.74 1.26
N LYS A 79 -3.56 -14.42 1.59
CA LYS A 79 -2.82 -15.24 0.63
C LYS A 79 -3.71 -16.30 -0.03
N ARG A 80 -4.55 -16.98 0.75
CA ARG A 80 -5.49 -17.97 0.25
C ARG A 80 -6.54 -17.32 -0.65
N LEU A 81 -7.18 -16.25 -0.19
CA LEU A 81 -8.22 -15.52 -0.91
C LEU A 81 -7.75 -15.06 -2.30
N VAL A 82 -6.60 -14.40 -2.39
CA VAL A 82 -6.14 -13.84 -3.67
C VAL A 82 -5.69 -14.90 -4.68
N LYS A 83 -5.43 -16.13 -4.22
CA LYS A 83 -5.10 -17.29 -5.06
C LYS A 83 -6.33 -18.04 -5.54
N GLU A 84 -7.31 -18.23 -4.65
CA GLU A 84 -8.46 -19.11 -4.90
C GLU A 84 -9.68 -18.37 -5.44
N SER A 85 -9.80 -17.06 -5.18
CA SER A 85 -10.94 -16.27 -5.62
C SER A 85 -10.86 -15.89 -7.09
N ASP A 86 -11.98 -16.06 -7.80
CA ASP A 86 -12.18 -15.55 -9.16
C ASP A 86 -12.21 -14.01 -9.24
N LYS A 87 -12.33 -13.31 -8.10
CA LYS A 87 -12.34 -11.84 -8.00
C LYS A 87 -10.95 -11.22 -8.08
N TRP A 88 -9.90 -12.00 -7.89
CA TRP A 88 -8.50 -11.55 -7.90
C TRP A 88 -7.75 -12.17 -9.08
N GLN A 89 -6.70 -11.48 -9.53
CA GLN A 89 -5.81 -11.96 -10.58
C GLN A 89 -4.36 -11.78 -10.19
N MET A 90 -3.52 -12.75 -10.54
CA MET A 90 -2.07 -12.61 -10.48
C MET A 90 -1.63 -11.58 -11.52
N VAL A 91 -0.92 -10.55 -11.06
CA VAL A 91 -0.34 -9.50 -11.92
C VAL A 91 1.04 -9.93 -12.42
N GLY A 92 1.84 -10.56 -11.56
CA GLY A 92 3.17 -11.05 -11.86
C GLY A 92 4.04 -11.13 -10.61
N HIS A 93 5.34 -11.36 -10.77
CA HIS A 93 6.31 -11.41 -9.67
C HIS A 93 6.96 -10.05 -9.41
N ALA A 94 7.39 -9.79 -8.17
CA ALA A 94 8.01 -8.50 -7.81
C ALA A 94 9.41 -8.27 -8.42
N TYR A 95 10.07 -9.32 -8.93
CA TYR A 95 11.33 -9.19 -9.67
C TYR A 95 11.12 -8.74 -11.13
N ASP A 96 9.88 -8.64 -11.60
CA ASP A 96 9.55 -8.20 -12.97
C ASP A 96 9.12 -6.73 -12.96
N GLN A 97 9.87 -5.89 -13.70
CA GLN A 97 9.60 -4.46 -13.79
C GLN A 97 8.25 -4.15 -14.45
N GLU A 98 7.80 -4.96 -15.41
CA GLU A 98 6.51 -4.77 -16.07
C GLU A 98 5.35 -5.16 -15.16
N ALA A 99 5.52 -6.21 -14.34
CA ALA A 99 4.55 -6.56 -13.31
C ALA A 99 4.40 -5.42 -12.27
N LEU A 100 5.50 -4.80 -11.84
CA LEU A 100 5.47 -3.65 -10.93
C LEU A 100 4.78 -2.42 -11.56
N LYS A 101 5.04 -2.13 -12.83
CA LYS A 101 4.36 -1.06 -13.58
C LYS A 101 2.86 -1.32 -13.68
N LYS A 102 2.47 -2.53 -14.05
CA LYS A 102 1.06 -2.93 -14.15
C LYS A 102 0.35 -2.84 -12.80
N ALA A 103 0.98 -3.35 -11.74
CA ALA A 103 0.47 -3.24 -10.37
C ALA A 103 0.25 -1.78 -9.96
N GLN A 104 1.21 -0.89 -10.22
CA GLN A 104 1.06 0.54 -9.93
C GLN A 104 -0.06 1.20 -10.76
N SER A 105 -0.19 0.86 -12.06
CA SER A 105 -1.29 1.36 -12.89
C SER A 105 -2.64 0.98 -12.31
N MET A 106 -2.82 -0.30 -11.95
CA MET A 106 -4.07 -0.80 -11.36
C MET A 106 -4.39 -0.12 -10.03
N ALA A 107 -3.38 0.11 -9.18
CA ALA A 107 -3.54 0.88 -7.94
C ALA A 107 -3.99 2.32 -8.23
N ASN A 108 -3.39 2.97 -9.23
CA ASN A 108 -3.75 4.33 -9.64
C ASN A 108 -5.15 4.41 -10.26
N GLU A 109 -5.64 3.33 -10.87
CA GLU A 109 -7.02 3.17 -11.33
C GLU A 109 -8.02 2.87 -10.20
N GLY A 110 -7.57 2.85 -8.94
CA GLY A 110 -8.42 2.61 -7.78
C GLY A 110 -8.73 1.14 -7.52
N LYS A 111 -8.01 0.21 -8.16
CA LYS A 111 -8.15 -1.23 -7.88
C LYS A 111 -7.27 -1.60 -6.68
N PRO A 112 -7.77 -2.35 -5.69
CA PRO A 112 -6.92 -2.93 -4.66
C PRO A 112 -5.82 -3.81 -5.24
N VAL A 113 -4.59 -3.58 -4.80
CA VAL A 113 -3.42 -4.38 -5.20
C VAL A 113 -2.59 -4.73 -3.97
N VAL A 114 -2.24 -6.01 -3.82
CA VAL A 114 -1.43 -6.52 -2.71
C VAL A 114 -0.17 -7.21 -3.23
N ALA A 115 0.90 -7.07 -2.48
CA ALA A 115 2.11 -7.87 -2.62
C ALA A 115 2.12 -8.94 -1.53
N VAL A 116 2.14 -10.21 -1.94
CA VAL A 116 2.13 -11.35 -1.03
C VAL A 116 3.52 -12.01 -1.07
N PHE A 117 4.24 -11.87 0.03
CA PHE A 117 5.43 -12.68 0.31
C PHE A 117 4.97 -14.01 0.89
N THR A 118 5.27 -15.12 0.22
CA THR A 118 4.78 -16.43 0.64
C THR A 118 5.65 -17.12 1.68
N GLY A 119 6.94 -16.74 1.78
CA GLY A 119 7.92 -17.45 2.61
C GLY A 119 8.09 -18.92 2.19
N ASP A 120 8.83 -19.66 3.00
CA ASP A 120 8.92 -21.12 2.92
C ASP A 120 7.77 -21.79 3.71
N THR A 121 7.18 -21.07 4.68
CA THR A 121 6.04 -21.53 5.49
C THR A 121 4.91 -20.52 5.58
N ASP A 122 3.70 -20.97 5.92
CA ASP A 122 2.55 -20.07 6.13
C ASP A 122 2.77 -19.05 7.25
N ALA A 123 3.57 -19.39 8.26
CA ALA A 123 3.91 -18.49 9.36
C ALA A 123 4.78 -17.30 8.91
N GLU A 124 5.52 -17.44 7.80
CA GLU A 124 6.36 -16.39 7.23
C GLU A 124 5.60 -15.50 6.24
N THR A 125 4.34 -15.82 5.96
CA THR A 125 3.54 -15.07 5.00
C THR A 125 3.36 -13.63 5.47
N HIS A 126 3.67 -12.69 4.59
CA HIS A 126 3.50 -11.27 4.84
C HIS A 126 2.85 -10.59 3.64
N VAL A 127 1.91 -9.68 3.92
CA VAL A 127 1.17 -8.96 2.89
C VAL A 127 1.42 -7.46 3.07
N SER A 128 1.79 -6.81 1.97
CA SER A 128 1.80 -5.36 1.86
C SER A 128 0.72 -4.91 0.88
N LEU A 129 0.10 -3.76 1.15
CA LEU A 129 -0.85 -3.13 0.22
C LEU A 129 -0.09 -2.12 -0.63
N ILE A 130 -0.17 -2.26 -1.96
CA ILE A 130 0.37 -1.27 -2.91
C ILE A 130 -0.53 -0.04 -2.90
N LEU A 131 0.07 1.15 -2.87
CA LEU A 131 -0.63 2.42 -2.75
C LEU A 131 -0.68 3.16 -4.10
N PRO A 132 -1.71 3.99 -4.33
CA PRO A 132 -1.71 4.91 -5.46
C PRO A 132 -0.53 5.90 -5.38
N GLY A 133 0.12 6.15 -6.51
CA GLY A 133 1.27 7.04 -6.63
C GLY A 133 2.19 6.68 -7.81
N ASP A 134 3.42 7.17 -7.74
CA ASP A 134 4.46 6.91 -8.72
C ASP A 134 5.38 5.78 -8.26
N LEU A 135 5.94 5.04 -9.22
CA LEU A 135 7.05 4.15 -8.92
C LEU A 135 8.28 4.96 -8.51
N ALA A 136 8.95 4.58 -7.43
CA ALA A 136 10.21 5.16 -6.96
C ALA A 136 11.41 4.27 -7.32
N ALA A 137 12.57 4.87 -7.62
CA ALA A 137 13.79 4.11 -7.82
C ALA A 137 14.26 3.48 -6.51
N SER A 138 14.57 2.18 -6.55
CA SER A 138 15.17 1.44 -5.43
C SER A 138 16.61 1.08 -5.75
N GLY A 139 17.56 1.66 -5.00
CA GLY A 139 18.97 1.29 -5.10
C GLY A 139 19.24 -0.16 -4.68
N SER A 140 18.51 -0.67 -3.68
CA SER A 140 18.69 -2.04 -3.17
C SER A 140 18.17 -3.11 -4.13
N TRP A 141 17.13 -2.81 -4.93
CA TRP A 141 16.61 -3.74 -5.93
C TRP A 141 17.22 -3.51 -7.32
N GLY A 142 17.62 -2.27 -7.64
CA GLY A 142 18.06 -1.87 -8.97
C GLY A 142 16.89 -1.68 -9.94
N MET A 143 15.70 -1.36 -9.42
CA MET A 143 14.44 -1.32 -10.15
C MET A 143 13.59 -0.15 -9.66
N ARG A 144 12.51 0.17 -10.37
CA ARG A 144 11.49 1.09 -9.90
C ARG A 144 10.34 0.31 -9.27
N VAL A 145 10.00 0.64 -8.02
CA VAL A 145 9.06 -0.12 -7.20
C VAL A 145 7.95 0.79 -6.66
N PRO A 146 6.75 0.28 -6.38
CA PRO A 146 5.67 1.06 -5.81
C PRO A 146 5.96 1.45 -4.36
N ASP A 147 5.23 2.44 -3.86
CA ASP A 147 5.05 2.63 -2.43
C ASP A 147 4.00 1.65 -1.89
N VAL A 148 4.22 1.18 -0.66
CA VAL A 148 3.35 0.25 0.04
C VAL A 148 3.08 0.71 1.47
N THR A 149 2.06 0.13 2.08
CA THR A 149 1.91 0.05 3.54
C THR A 149 2.17 -1.39 3.98
N ALA A 150 2.85 -1.57 5.12
CA ALA A 150 3.23 -2.87 5.65
C ALA A 150 3.20 -2.89 7.18
N PHE A 151 2.63 -3.95 7.77
CA PHE A 151 2.45 -4.10 9.21
C PHE A 151 3.10 -5.39 9.72
N PHE A 152 4.19 -5.29 10.48
CA PHE A 152 5.02 -6.44 10.87
C PHE A 152 4.66 -6.94 12.27
N THR A 153 4.12 -8.14 12.37
CA THR A 153 3.75 -8.76 13.67
C THR A 153 4.98 -9.13 14.51
N HIS A 154 6.10 -9.52 13.90
CA HIS A 154 7.34 -9.85 14.61
C HIS A 154 8.13 -8.61 15.07
N ASN A 155 7.93 -7.46 14.41
CA ASN A 155 8.61 -6.22 14.75
C ASN A 155 7.70 -5.00 14.50
N PRO A 156 6.70 -4.76 15.37
CA PRO A 156 5.65 -3.77 15.13
C PRO A 156 6.16 -2.35 14.89
N SER A 157 7.27 -1.96 15.53
CA SER A 157 7.87 -0.63 15.38
C SER A 157 8.49 -0.38 14.01
N SER A 158 8.72 -1.43 13.22
CA SER A 158 9.19 -1.31 11.82
C SER A 158 8.06 -1.20 10.81
N SER A 159 6.81 -1.29 11.25
CA SER A 159 5.63 -1.06 10.40
C SER A 159 5.57 0.36 9.90
N PHE A 160 4.96 0.55 8.73
CA PHE A 160 4.88 1.86 8.10
C PHE A 160 3.66 1.97 7.19
N SER A 161 3.13 3.19 7.11
CA SER A 161 2.00 3.56 6.27
C SER A 161 2.38 3.87 4.83
N LYS A 162 3.55 4.45 4.56
CA LYS A 162 3.97 4.73 3.18
C LYS A 162 5.48 4.76 3.05
N LYS A 163 6.05 3.71 2.45
CA LYS A 163 7.45 3.67 1.98
C LYS A 163 7.54 2.81 0.73
N SER A 164 8.65 2.97 0.02
CA SER A 164 9.01 2.10 -1.10
C SER A 164 8.90 0.63 -0.69
N MET A 165 8.35 -0.22 -1.55
CA MET A 165 8.26 -1.67 -1.35
C MET A 165 9.59 -2.32 -0.98
N SER A 166 10.70 -1.75 -1.46
CA SER A 166 12.06 -2.21 -1.13
C SER A 166 12.49 -1.95 0.32
N TYR A 167 11.69 -1.22 1.10
CA TYR A 167 11.84 -1.07 2.55
C TYR A 167 11.21 -2.25 3.31
N ALA A 168 10.13 -2.84 2.80
CA ALA A 168 9.49 -4.01 3.42
C ALA A 168 10.22 -5.33 3.12
N TYR A 169 10.87 -5.43 1.96
CA TYR A 169 11.47 -6.69 1.52
C TYR A 169 12.86 -6.52 0.95
N THR A 170 13.73 -7.50 1.24
CA THR A 170 15.06 -7.56 0.64
C THR A 170 15.00 -7.97 -0.83
N LYS A 171 16.04 -7.67 -1.61
CA LYS A 171 16.12 -8.08 -3.02
C LYS A 171 15.94 -9.59 -3.22
N LYS A 172 16.45 -10.42 -2.31
CA LYS A 172 16.32 -11.90 -2.40
C LYS A 172 14.86 -12.35 -2.26
N MET A 173 14.08 -11.68 -1.42
CA MET A 173 12.68 -12.02 -1.19
C MET A 173 11.79 -11.78 -2.42
N THR A 174 12.23 -10.96 -3.38
CA THR A 174 11.46 -10.68 -4.63
C THR A 174 11.08 -11.93 -5.40
N LEU A 175 11.88 -13.00 -5.31
CA LEU A 175 11.61 -14.30 -5.93
C LEU A 175 10.36 -14.99 -5.35
N GLN A 176 9.98 -14.66 -4.12
CA GLN A 176 8.85 -15.22 -3.39
C GLN A 176 7.70 -14.21 -3.21
N ILE A 177 7.78 -13.05 -3.86
CA ILE A 177 6.72 -12.04 -3.82
C ILE A 177 5.92 -12.10 -5.12
N VAL A 178 4.63 -12.36 -4.96
CA VAL A 178 3.66 -12.32 -6.05
C VAL A 178 2.71 -11.14 -5.85
N LEU A 179 2.46 -10.41 -6.93
CA LEU A 179 1.57 -9.28 -6.97
C LEU A 179 0.18 -9.76 -7.41
N TYR A 180 -0.84 -9.38 -6.67
CA TYR A 180 -2.24 -9.66 -6.99
C TYR A 180 -3.03 -8.38 -7.02
N ALA A 181 -3.98 -8.29 -7.95
CA ALA A 181 -4.89 -7.17 -8.05
C ALA A 181 -6.33 -7.65 -8.16
N LYS A 182 -7.25 -6.84 -7.65
CA LYS A 182 -8.68 -7.03 -7.87
C LYS A 182 -8.97 -6.92 -9.38
N LYS A 183 -9.76 -7.85 -9.93
CA LYS A 183 -10.27 -7.76 -11.31
C LYS A 183 -11.21 -6.56 -11.46
#